data_AF-A0A094FHN5-F1
#
_entry.id   AF-A0A094FHN5-F1
#
_cell.length_a   1.000
_cell.length_b   1.000
_cell.length_c   1.000
_cell.angle_alpha   90.00
_cell.angle_beta   90.00
_cell.angle_gamma   90.00
#
_symmetry.space_group_name_H-M   'P 1'
#
loop_
_entity.id
_entity.type
_entity.pdbx_description
1 polymer ?
#
loop_
_entity_poly.entity_id
_entity_poly.type
_entity_poly.pdbx_seq_one_letter_code
_entity_poly.pdbx_strand_id
1 'polypeptide(L)'
;MAVQQSLEENIPTEPEDLITLNYKYMRIICGATECMKAISLGMLGKHLRQKHNVSKEAAAKFVDSIGKQWGKRQHIPEDGLRPQYGLRVVDGVRCRRCLDFRSRSAEEVEKHWFKEQHGAAEGSLVEQVRLQSWGESRPVYWIVVEEEICGQSEGEDEGWWLGSLEGVRQMAAEDWVIVWE
;
A
#
# COMPACT_ATOMS: atom_id res chain seq x y z
N MET A 1 19.31 7.92 -41.62
CA MET A 1 19.53 6.73 -40.77
C MET A 1 19.19 7.16 -39.35
N ALA A 2 18.02 6.78 -38.84
CA ALA A 2 17.59 7.10 -37.49
C ALA A 2 17.71 5.83 -36.66
N VAL A 3 18.53 5.89 -35.61
CA VAL A 3 18.75 4.81 -34.65
C VAL A 3 17.53 4.76 -33.74
N GLN A 4 16.73 3.69 -33.85
CA GLN A 4 15.72 3.35 -32.86
C GLN A 4 16.45 2.83 -31.62
N GLN A 5 16.59 3.68 -30.60
CA GLN A 5 16.89 3.23 -29.25
C GLN A 5 15.61 2.60 -28.69
N SER A 6 15.60 1.27 -28.60
CA SER A 6 14.61 0.54 -27.82
C SER A 6 14.77 0.89 -26.35
N LEU A 7 13.72 1.46 -25.76
CA LEU A 7 13.54 1.51 -24.31
C LEU A 7 13.40 0.06 -23.84
N GLU A 8 14.51 -0.57 -23.50
CA GLU A 8 14.51 -1.81 -22.73
C GLU A 8 13.94 -1.44 -21.36
N GLU A 9 12.65 -1.71 -21.15
CA GLU A 9 12.09 -1.84 -19.81
C GLU A 9 12.99 -2.82 -19.06
N ASN A 10 13.77 -2.32 -18.09
CA ASN A 10 14.56 -3.14 -17.20
C ASN A 10 13.60 -4.03 -16.41
N ILE A 11 13.31 -5.22 -16.93
CA ILE A 11 12.59 -6.25 -16.20
C ILE A 11 13.49 -6.57 -15.00
N PRO A 12 13.05 -6.30 -13.75
CA PRO A 12 13.87 -6.58 -12.59
C PRO A 12 14.15 -8.08 -12.55
N THR A 13 15.41 -8.47 -12.76
CA THR A 13 15.81 -9.87 -12.78
C THR A 13 16.10 -10.40 -11.38
N GLU A 14 16.42 -9.52 -10.44
CA GLU A 14 16.84 -9.88 -9.09
C GLU A 14 15.72 -9.62 -8.06
N PRO A 15 15.54 -10.51 -7.06
CA PRO A 15 14.57 -10.34 -5.98
C PRO A 15 14.68 -9.02 -5.22
N GLU A 16 15.90 -8.51 -5.07
CA GLU A 16 16.24 -7.31 -4.32
C GLU A 16 15.58 -6.05 -4.90
N ASP A 17 15.39 -6.01 -6.22
CA ASP A 17 14.76 -4.88 -6.92
C ASP A 17 13.23 -4.87 -6.76
N LEU A 18 12.65 -6.03 -6.43
CA LEU A 18 11.20 -6.23 -6.31
C LEU A 18 10.71 -6.14 -4.86
N ILE A 19 11.59 -6.44 -3.92
CA ILE A 19 11.23 -6.72 -2.52
C ILE A 19 11.79 -5.66 -1.58
N THR A 20 10.90 -4.98 -0.88
CA THR A 20 11.24 -4.13 0.26
C THR A 20 11.07 -4.91 1.57
N LEU A 21 12.12 -4.92 2.39
CA LEU A 21 12.11 -5.50 3.73
C LEU A 21 11.79 -4.41 4.76
N ASN A 22 10.57 -4.41 5.27
CA ASN A 22 10.16 -3.49 6.33
C ASN A 22 10.42 -4.13 7.70
N TYR A 23 11.60 -3.86 8.26
CA TYR A 23 12.01 -4.37 9.57
C TYR A 23 11.22 -3.78 10.74
N LYS A 24 10.68 -2.55 10.62
CA LYS A 24 9.86 -1.92 11.68
C LYS A 24 8.61 -2.76 11.99
N TYR A 25 7.96 -3.27 10.95
CA TYR A 25 6.73 -4.07 11.10
C TYR A 25 6.95 -5.58 10.86
N MET A 26 8.19 -5.98 10.56
CA MET A 26 8.56 -7.35 10.15
C MET A 26 7.72 -7.84 8.96
N ARG A 27 7.62 -7.00 7.92
CA ARG A 27 6.83 -7.23 6.70
C ARG A 27 7.71 -7.26 5.46
N ILE A 28 7.43 -8.21 4.57
CA ILE A 28 8.06 -8.31 3.26
C ILE A 28 7.05 -7.75 2.27
N ILE A 29 7.45 -6.73 1.52
CA ILE A 29 6.56 -6.02 0.59
C ILE A 29 7.08 -6.24 -0.82
N CYS A 30 6.22 -6.72 -1.70
CA CYS A 30 6.50 -6.72 -3.13
C CYS A 30 6.03 -5.38 -3.71
N GLY A 31 7.00 -4.55 -4.11
CA GLY A 31 6.78 -3.21 -4.65
C GLY A 31 6.50 -3.18 -6.15
N ALA A 32 6.59 -4.33 -6.84
CA ALA A 32 6.27 -4.43 -8.26
C ALA A 32 4.84 -3.95 -8.54
N THR A 33 4.67 -3.17 -9.60
CA THR A 33 3.42 -2.45 -9.92
C THR A 33 2.18 -3.33 -10.01
N GLU A 34 2.35 -4.56 -10.50
CA GLU A 34 1.32 -5.58 -10.65
C GLU A 34 0.96 -6.31 -9.35
N CYS A 35 1.80 -6.18 -8.32
CA CYS A 35 1.62 -6.85 -7.03
C CYS A 35 1.24 -5.86 -5.93
N MET A 36 2.12 -4.90 -5.61
CA MET A 36 1.97 -3.90 -4.55
C MET A 36 1.33 -4.45 -3.27
N LYS A 37 1.92 -5.48 -2.67
CA LYS A 37 1.33 -6.22 -1.55
C LYS A 37 2.35 -6.81 -0.59
N ALA A 38 1.91 -7.03 0.64
CA ALA A 38 2.70 -7.75 1.63
C ALA A 38 2.65 -9.27 1.42
N ILE A 39 3.81 -9.90 1.54
CA ILE A 39 4.04 -11.34 1.34
C ILE A 39 4.58 -11.94 2.65
N SER A 40 4.12 -13.14 2.99
CA SER A 40 4.72 -13.88 4.11
C SER A 40 6.01 -14.56 3.66
N LEU A 41 6.99 -14.68 4.56
CA LEU A 41 8.28 -15.34 4.25
C LEU A 41 8.08 -16.75 3.66
N GLY A 42 7.16 -17.54 4.20
CA GLY A 42 6.84 -18.88 3.69
C GLY A 42 6.24 -18.91 2.27
N MET A 43 5.66 -17.80 1.82
CA MET A 43 5.09 -17.66 0.47
C MET A 43 6.02 -16.93 -0.50
N LEU A 44 7.08 -16.28 -0.01
CA LEU A 44 7.96 -15.41 -0.79
C LEU A 44 8.58 -16.12 -1.98
N GLY A 45 9.20 -17.29 -1.77
CA GLY A 45 9.85 -18.03 -2.85
C GLY A 45 8.86 -18.46 -3.95
N LYS A 46 7.63 -18.86 -3.57
CA LYS A 46 6.57 -19.19 -4.53
C LYS A 46 6.10 -17.93 -5.28
N HIS A 47 5.93 -16.82 -4.56
CA HIS A 47 5.51 -15.55 -5.13
C HIS A 47 6.51 -15.05 -6.19
N LEU A 48 7.79 -14.96 -5.86
CA LEU A 48 8.86 -14.52 -6.77
C LEU A 48 8.87 -15.33 -8.07
N ARG A 49 8.80 -16.66 -7.94
CA ARG A 49 8.78 -17.56 -9.10
C ARG A 49 7.53 -17.42 -9.97
N GLN A 50 6.36 -17.30 -9.35
CA GLN A 50 5.08 -17.32 -10.08
C GLN A 50 4.64 -15.96 -10.62
N LYS A 51 5.06 -14.88 -9.96
CA LYS A 51 4.63 -13.51 -10.31
C LYS A 51 5.71 -12.72 -11.03
N HIS A 52 6.99 -12.98 -10.73
CA HIS A 52 8.11 -12.22 -11.30
C HIS A 52 9.10 -13.10 -12.07
N ASN A 53 8.77 -14.38 -12.29
CA ASN A 53 9.59 -15.33 -13.05
C ASN A 53 11.05 -15.46 -12.56
N VAL A 54 11.30 -15.18 -11.28
CA VAL A 54 12.62 -15.37 -10.65
C VAL A 54 12.95 -16.86 -10.63
N SER A 55 14.21 -17.20 -10.93
CA SER A 55 14.68 -18.60 -10.91
C SER A 55 14.50 -19.23 -9.52
N LYS A 56 14.36 -20.57 -9.49
CA LYS A 56 14.16 -21.29 -8.22
C LYS A 56 15.36 -21.11 -7.30
N GLU A 57 16.57 -21.12 -7.86
CA GLU A 57 17.84 -21.00 -7.17
C GLU A 57 17.99 -19.59 -6.57
N ALA A 58 17.72 -18.54 -7.35
CA ALA A 58 17.78 -17.16 -6.87
C ALA A 58 16.74 -16.90 -5.77
N ALA A 59 15.49 -17.33 -5.98
CA ALA A 59 14.44 -17.18 -4.98
C ALA A 59 14.75 -17.92 -3.67
N ALA A 60 15.31 -19.14 -3.75
CA ALA A 60 15.70 -19.90 -2.56
C ALA A 60 16.84 -19.22 -1.80
N LYS A 61 17.88 -18.80 -2.51
CA LYS A 61 19.02 -18.06 -1.92
C LYS A 61 18.56 -16.78 -1.22
N PHE A 62 17.64 -16.04 -1.84
CA PHE A 62 17.09 -14.82 -1.27
C PHE A 62 16.26 -15.09 -0.01
N VAL A 63 15.36 -16.07 -0.05
CA VAL A 63 14.56 -16.47 1.13
C VAL A 63 15.46 -16.90 2.29
N ASP A 64 16.50 -17.69 2.02
CA ASP A 64 17.46 -18.13 3.04
C ASP A 64 18.27 -16.98 3.64
N SER A 65 18.60 -15.96 2.83
CA SER A 65 19.32 -14.78 3.30
C SER A 65 18.49 -13.96 4.31
N ILE A 66 17.18 -13.83 4.07
CA ILE A 66 16.26 -13.09 4.92
C ILE A 66 15.89 -13.90 6.17
N GLY A 67 15.65 -15.20 6.01
CA GLY A 67 15.10 -16.06 7.05
C GLY A 67 15.94 -16.11 8.33
N LYS A 68 17.25 -15.90 8.22
CA LYS A 68 18.17 -15.86 9.38
C LYS A 68 17.92 -14.69 10.31
N GLN A 69 17.40 -13.58 9.80
CA GLN A 69 17.20 -12.33 10.53
C GLN A 69 15.71 -12.02 10.79
N TRP A 70 14.80 -12.82 10.20
CA TRP A 70 13.38 -12.50 10.23
C TRP A 70 12.71 -12.89 11.56
N GLY A 71 12.45 -11.88 12.39
CA GLY A 71 11.73 -12.00 13.66
C GLY A 71 10.29 -12.55 13.53
N LYS A 72 9.80 -13.14 14.61
CA LYS A 72 8.45 -13.76 14.70
C LYS A 72 7.34 -12.76 14.99
N ARG A 73 7.64 -11.64 15.65
CA ARG A 73 6.65 -10.65 16.04
C ARG A 73 6.40 -9.68 14.90
N GLN A 74 5.15 -9.63 14.46
CA GLN A 74 4.72 -8.78 13.37
C GLN A 74 3.81 -7.71 13.95
N HIS A 75 4.02 -6.47 13.54
CA HIS A 75 3.28 -5.32 14.06
C HIS A 75 2.37 -4.74 12.98
N ILE A 76 1.26 -4.13 13.42
CA ILE A 76 0.35 -3.38 12.55
C ILE A 76 0.70 -1.90 12.73
N PRO A 77 0.78 -1.11 11.64
CA PRO A 77 0.90 0.33 11.73
C PRO A 77 -0.26 0.94 12.52
N GLU A 78 0.01 2.06 13.18
CA GLU A 78 -1.04 2.89 13.75
C GLU A 78 -1.88 3.52 12.65
N ASP A 79 -3.14 3.80 12.96
CA ASP A 79 -4.03 4.51 12.06
C ASP A 79 -3.58 5.95 11.85
N GLY A 80 -3.85 6.49 10.67
CA GLY A 80 -3.57 7.88 10.34
C GLY A 80 -2.15 8.12 9.82
N LEU A 81 -1.31 7.09 9.76
CA LEU A 81 0.01 7.21 9.14
C LEU A 81 -0.10 7.34 7.62
N ARG A 82 0.92 7.95 7.01
CA ARG A 82 1.05 8.00 5.54
C ARG A 82 1.12 6.58 4.96
N PRO A 83 0.65 6.37 3.71
CA PRO A 83 0.74 5.08 3.03
C PRO A 83 2.17 4.55 3.01
N GLN A 84 2.34 3.27 3.28
CA GLN A 84 3.63 2.60 3.09
C GLN A 84 3.86 2.32 1.61
N TYR A 85 5.08 2.62 1.15
CA TYR A 85 5.49 2.38 -0.22
C TYR A 85 5.40 0.88 -0.59
N GLY A 86 5.05 0.60 -1.84
CA GLY A 86 4.91 -0.77 -2.35
C GLY A 86 3.64 -1.50 -1.89
N LEU A 87 2.70 -0.81 -1.25
CA LEU A 87 1.39 -1.37 -0.89
C LEU A 87 0.27 -0.58 -1.54
N ARG A 88 -0.71 -1.31 -2.07
CA ARG A 88 -1.92 -0.71 -2.63
C ARG A 88 -2.77 -0.07 -1.54
N VAL A 89 -3.13 1.19 -1.73
CA VAL A 89 -4.20 1.85 -0.99
C VAL A 89 -5.53 1.48 -1.63
N VAL A 90 -6.52 1.13 -0.81
CA VAL A 90 -7.85 0.74 -1.26
C VAL A 90 -8.91 1.50 -0.49
N ASP A 91 -10.04 1.75 -1.14
CA ASP A 91 -11.24 2.22 -0.45
C ASP A 91 -11.75 1.17 0.52
N GLY A 92 -12.21 1.65 1.66
CA GLY A 92 -12.84 0.84 2.69
C GLY A 92 -13.75 1.65 3.58
N VAL A 93 -14.21 0.97 4.61
CA VAL A 93 -15.18 1.49 5.57
C VAL A 93 -14.78 1.11 6.99
N ARG A 94 -15.03 2.01 7.93
CA ARG A 94 -14.91 1.79 9.37
C ARG A 94 -16.28 1.87 10.03
N CYS A 95 -16.51 1.04 11.05
CA CYS A 95 -17.67 1.17 11.93
C CYS A 95 -17.58 2.50 12.70
N ARG A 96 -18.63 3.33 12.66
CA ARG A 96 -18.61 4.60 13.38
C ARG A 96 -18.55 4.47 14.91
N ARG A 97 -19.00 3.33 15.45
CA ARG A 97 -19.03 3.08 16.90
C ARG A 97 -17.82 2.30 17.40
N CYS A 98 -17.20 1.48 16.55
CA CYS A 98 -16.02 0.69 16.89
C CYS A 98 -14.83 1.15 16.05
N LEU A 99 -13.88 1.85 16.69
CA LEU A 99 -12.68 2.35 16.01
C LEU A 99 -11.83 1.21 15.43
N ASP A 100 -11.83 0.03 16.06
CA ASP A 100 -11.03 -1.11 15.61
C ASP A 100 -11.66 -1.88 14.43
N PHE A 101 -12.98 -1.77 14.22
CA PHE A 101 -13.67 -2.54 13.19
C PHE A 101 -13.70 -1.81 11.84
N ARG A 102 -13.05 -2.42 10.85
CA ARG A 102 -12.90 -1.89 9.50
C ARG A 102 -12.90 -3.01 8.46
N SER A 103 -13.39 -2.71 7.28
CA SER A 103 -13.50 -3.67 6.18
C SER A 103 -13.44 -2.96 4.84
N ARG A 104 -13.29 -3.72 3.76
CA ARG A 104 -13.53 -3.23 2.40
C ARG A 104 -15.01 -3.26 2.00
N SER A 105 -15.87 -3.83 2.84
CA SER A 105 -17.30 -4.01 2.56
C SER A 105 -18.16 -3.37 3.65
N ALA A 106 -19.10 -2.52 3.23
CA ALA A 106 -20.14 -1.97 4.10
C ALA A 106 -21.01 -3.08 4.71
N GLU A 107 -21.30 -4.13 3.94
CA GLU A 107 -22.07 -5.30 4.40
C GLU A 107 -21.41 -5.97 5.63
N GLU A 108 -20.08 -6.07 5.64
CA GLU A 108 -19.36 -6.64 6.80
C GLU A 108 -19.44 -5.73 8.03
N VAL A 109 -19.49 -4.40 7.83
CA VAL A 109 -19.71 -3.45 8.93
C VAL A 109 -21.15 -3.52 9.44
N GLU A 110 -22.13 -3.70 8.56
CA GLU A 110 -23.54 -3.90 8.93
C GLU A 110 -23.75 -5.18 9.75
N LYS A 111 -23.15 -6.30 9.32
CA LYS A 111 -23.16 -7.56 10.08
C LYS A 111 -22.53 -7.38 11.45
N HIS A 112 -21.38 -6.70 11.52
CA HIS A 112 -20.74 -6.36 12.79
C HIS A 112 -21.64 -5.49 13.66
N TRP A 113 -22.28 -4.47 13.09
CA TRP A 113 -23.18 -3.56 13.81
C TRP A 113 -24.32 -4.30 14.50
N PHE A 114 -24.94 -5.23 13.77
CA PHE A 114 -26.02 -6.05 14.32
C PHE A 114 -25.51 -7.03 15.37
N LYS A 115 -24.37 -7.67 15.11
CA LYS A 115 -23.76 -8.65 16.02
C LYS A 115 -23.34 -8.04 17.36
N GLU A 116 -22.72 -6.86 17.33
CA GLU A 116 -22.29 -6.13 18.52
C GLU A 116 -23.41 -5.29 19.15
N GLN A 117 -24.63 -5.37 18.60
CA GLN A 117 -25.83 -4.73 19.13
C GLN A 117 -25.68 -3.21 19.33
N HIS A 118 -25.06 -2.53 18.36
CA HIS A 118 -24.84 -1.08 18.40
C HIS A 118 -26.14 -0.25 18.41
N GLY A 119 -27.29 -0.90 18.20
CA GLY A 119 -28.63 -0.31 18.28
C GLY A 119 -29.04 0.44 17.00
N ALA A 120 -30.00 1.36 17.13
CA ALA A 120 -30.32 2.27 16.04
C ALA A 120 -29.19 3.28 15.86
N ALA A 121 -28.87 3.60 14.61
CA ALA A 121 -27.90 4.65 14.29
C ALA A 121 -28.59 5.93 13.84
N GLU A 122 -28.02 7.05 14.23
CA GLU A 122 -28.31 8.34 13.60
C GLU A 122 -27.40 8.48 12.38
N GLY A 123 -27.99 8.37 11.18
CA GLY A 123 -27.27 8.48 9.91
C GLY A 123 -26.57 7.19 9.47
N SER A 124 -25.47 7.35 8.72
CA SER A 124 -24.71 6.21 8.17
C SER A 124 -24.04 5.38 9.28
N LEU A 125 -24.11 4.05 9.15
CA LEU A 125 -23.42 3.08 10.01
C LEU A 125 -21.90 3.08 9.80
N VAL A 126 -21.50 3.49 8.59
CA VAL A 126 -20.13 3.43 8.11
C VAL A 126 -19.52 4.82 7.96
N GLU A 127 -18.21 4.87 8.15
CA GLU A 127 -17.33 5.97 7.78
C GLU A 127 -16.45 5.49 6.63
N GLN A 128 -16.36 6.26 5.54
CA GLN A 128 -15.44 5.95 4.44
C GLN A 128 -14.02 6.26 4.85
N VAL A 129 -13.10 5.35 4.56
CA VAL A 129 -11.68 5.46 4.93
C VAL A 129 -10.79 4.88 3.83
N ARG A 130 -9.53 5.28 3.81
CA ARG A 130 -8.50 4.73 2.93
C ARG A 130 -7.69 3.70 3.72
N LEU A 131 -7.53 2.50 3.17
CA LEU A 131 -6.91 1.37 3.87
C LEU A 131 -5.67 0.87 3.13
N GLN A 132 -4.69 0.38 3.90
CA GLN A 132 -3.68 -0.56 3.44
C GLN A 132 -3.78 -1.85 4.26
N SER A 133 -3.20 -2.95 3.76
CA SER A 133 -3.31 -4.25 4.43
C SER A 133 -2.06 -5.09 4.44
N TRP A 134 -1.98 -5.94 5.46
CA TRP A 134 -1.09 -7.08 5.51
C TRP A 134 -1.80 -8.34 5.03
N GLY A 135 -1.31 -8.94 3.95
CA GLY A 135 -1.82 -10.20 3.41
C GLY A 135 -3.09 -10.05 2.57
N GLU A 136 -3.41 -11.12 1.82
CA GLU A 136 -4.56 -11.17 0.90
C GLU A 136 -5.73 -12.00 1.43
N SER A 137 -5.46 -13.17 2.04
CA SER A 137 -6.52 -14.12 2.44
C SER A 137 -7.19 -13.78 3.77
N ARG A 138 -6.43 -13.16 4.68
CA ARG A 138 -6.92 -12.63 5.96
C ARG A 138 -6.27 -11.27 6.18
N PRO A 139 -6.70 -10.26 5.40
CA PRO A 139 -6.07 -8.96 5.40
C PRO A 139 -6.26 -8.31 6.77
N VAL A 140 -5.16 -7.79 7.29
CA VAL A 140 -5.17 -6.94 8.49
C VAL A 140 -5.01 -5.50 8.02
N TYR A 141 -6.04 -4.69 8.22
CA TYR A 141 -6.12 -3.33 7.70
C TYR A 141 -5.70 -2.28 8.73
N TRP A 142 -5.11 -1.19 8.27
CA TRP A 142 -4.98 0.07 9.00
C TRP A 142 -5.40 1.22 8.09
N ILE A 143 -5.81 2.33 8.70
CA ILE A 143 -6.24 3.54 7.99
C ILE A 143 -5.00 4.36 7.65
N VAL A 144 -4.94 4.84 6.41
CA VAL A 144 -3.88 5.73 5.94
C VAL A 144 -4.45 7.12 5.65
N VAL A 145 -3.64 8.15 5.88
CA VAL A 145 -3.94 9.52 5.46
C VAL A 145 -3.11 9.78 4.21
N GLU A 146 -3.81 9.89 3.08
CA GLU A 146 -3.23 10.51 1.89
C GLU A 146 -3.31 12.01 2.16
N GLU A 147 -2.16 12.67 2.33
CA GLU A 147 -2.16 14.13 2.35
C GLU A 147 -2.74 14.57 1.01
N GLU A 148 -3.95 15.14 1.05
CA GLU A 148 -4.40 15.98 -0.04
C GLU A 148 -3.32 17.04 -0.16
N ILE A 149 -2.61 17.04 -1.29
CA ILE A 149 -1.88 18.23 -1.72
C ILE A 149 -2.98 19.26 -2.02
N CYS A 150 -3.57 19.82 -0.98
CA CYS A 150 -4.29 21.07 -1.03
C CYS A 150 -3.21 22.08 -1.40
N GLY A 151 -3.00 22.25 -2.71
CA GLY A 151 -2.36 23.44 -3.22
C GLY A 151 -3.12 24.61 -2.62
N GLN A 152 -2.49 25.29 -1.67
CA GLN A 152 -2.90 26.61 -1.25
C GLN A 152 -2.74 27.49 -2.49
N SER A 153 -3.79 27.58 -3.31
CA SER A 153 -4.01 28.80 -4.03
C SER A 153 -4.40 29.82 -2.95
N GLU A 154 -3.42 30.57 -2.48
CA GLU A 154 -3.68 31.96 -2.10
C GLU A 154 -4.20 32.64 -3.37
N GLY A 155 -5.51 32.54 -3.55
CA GLY A 155 -6.26 33.17 -4.63
C GLY A 155 -7.12 34.23 -3.98
N GLU A 156 -6.57 35.44 -3.92
CA GLU A 156 -7.37 36.64 -3.89
C GLU A 156 -8.40 36.57 -5.03
N ASP A 157 -9.62 36.91 -4.64
CA ASP A 157 -10.79 37.36 -5.38
C ASP A 157 -10.88 37.22 -6.92
N GLU A 158 -12.08 36.82 -7.31
CA GLU A 158 -12.77 36.98 -8.61
C GLU A 158 -12.56 35.95 -9.74
N GLY A 159 -13.67 35.25 -10.06
CA GLY A 159 -14.05 34.94 -11.45
C GLY A 159 -14.22 33.47 -11.81
N TRP A 160 -15.47 32.99 -11.82
CA TRP A 160 -15.87 31.66 -12.33
C TRP A 160 -15.84 31.57 -13.87
N TRP A 161 -15.29 30.49 -14.43
CA TRP A 161 -16.02 29.40 -15.15
C TRP A 161 -15.15 28.63 -16.17
N LEU A 162 -15.21 27.29 -16.06
CA LEU A 162 -15.10 26.22 -17.08
C LEU A 162 -13.93 26.22 -18.08
N GLY A 163 -13.09 25.18 -18.01
CA GLY A 163 -12.36 24.74 -19.20
C GLY A 163 -11.25 23.72 -18.99
N SER A 164 -11.62 22.45 -19.09
CA SER A 164 -10.84 21.38 -19.72
C SER A 164 -9.63 20.75 -19.01
N LEU A 165 -9.66 19.41 -19.03
CA LEU A 165 -8.51 18.52 -18.99
C LEU A 165 -7.38 19.02 -19.90
N GLU A 166 -6.15 19.05 -19.37
CA GLU A 166 -4.95 18.42 -19.92
C GLU A 166 -3.72 18.97 -19.19
N GLY A 167 -2.80 18.09 -18.78
CA GLY A 167 -1.49 18.53 -18.29
C GLY A 167 -0.86 17.63 -17.25
N VAL A 168 -0.52 16.40 -17.63
CA VAL A 168 0.54 15.66 -16.95
C VAL A 168 1.82 16.50 -17.03
N ARG A 169 2.38 16.89 -15.89
CA ARG A 169 3.75 17.40 -15.82
C ARG A 169 4.52 16.64 -14.74
N GLN A 170 5.45 15.83 -15.20
CA GLN A 170 6.50 15.19 -14.42
C GLN A 170 7.25 16.22 -13.55
N MET A 171 7.47 15.88 -12.28
CA MET A 171 8.62 16.32 -11.48
C MET A 171 9.04 15.10 -10.64
N ALA A 172 10.09 14.42 -11.08
CA ALA A 172 11.45 14.53 -10.52
C ALA A 172 11.55 13.85 -9.16
N ALA A 173 12.13 12.65 -9.17
CA ALA A 173 12.63 11.97 -7.99
C ALA A 173 13.76 12.82 -7.41
N GLU A 174 13.50 13.51 -6.31
CA GLU A 174 14.55 14.21 -5.57
C GLU A 174 14.93 13.41 -4.31
N ASP A 175 16.25 13.24 -4.22
CA ASP A 175 17.07 12.63 -3.19
C ASP A 175 16.55 12.74 -1.76
N TRP A 176 16.41 11.58 -1.10
CA TRP A 176 16.41 11.53 0.36
C TRP A 176 17.82 11.20 0.85
N VAL A 177 18.53 12.24 1.29
CA VAL A 177 19.75 12.10 2.11
C VAL A 177 19.32 11.70 3.53
N ILE A 178 19.74 10.50 3.96
CA ILE A 178 19.55 10.03 5.33
C ILE A 178 20.67 10.62 6.20
N VAL A 179 20.32 11.48 7.16
CA VAL A 179 21.21 11.92 8.24
C VAL A 179 20.94 11.03 9.45
N TRP A 180 21.98 10.39 9.97
CA TRP A 180 21.95 9.69 11.25
C TRP A 180 22.60 10.59 12.30
N GLU A 181 21.93 10.79 13.44
CA GLU A 181 22.56 11.17 14.71
C GLU A 181 22.64 9.94 15.62
#